data_AF-A0A0K6I7P4-F1
#
_entry.id   AF-A0A0K6I7P4-F1
#
_cell.length_a   1.000
_cell.length_b   1.000
_cell.length_c   1.000
_cell.angle_alpha   90.00
_cell.angle_beta   90.00
_cell.angle_gamma   90.00
#
_symmetry.space_group_name_H-M   'P 1'
#
loop_
_entity.id
_entity.type
_entity.pdbx_description
1 polymer ?
#
loop_
_entity_poly.entity_id
_entity_poly.type
_entity_poly.pdbx_seq_one_letter_code
_entity_poly.pdbx_strand_id
1 'polypeptide(L)'
;MAAEWRHPVRIAFFPAIPISLLLLAAALAEPAPLIATAIWLPATALQGVLALSVVSAWIGHRPFQHQTLTPAWFIPAVGNVVVPLAGARLGYMELSWLFFSGGLIFWIVLLTLVMNRLMFHDPLPGKMVPTLMILVAPPAVAFTAWLRLTGEPGHFGHFLLSSAYVFALVVATQAGRLRNMPFALSWWALSFPLAALAIASFGYAGAVASLAHKVIGAGLLALLTMVVIGLVWRTAGAIRSGTICVPE
;
A
#
# COMPACT_ATOMS: atom_id res chain seq x y z
N MET A 1 -23.58 -14.74 4.18
CA MET A 1 -23.20 -13.95 2.99
C MET A 1 -23.76 -12.53 2.98
N ALA A 2 -25.06 -12.27 3.23
CA ALA A 2 -25.58 -10.88 3.32
C ALA A 2 -25.22 -10.14 4.64
N ALA A 3 -24.97 -10.87 5.73
CA ALA A 3 -24.62 -10.28 7.03
C ALA A 3 -23.16 -9.77 7.13
N GLU A 4 -22.26 -10.20 6.23
CA GLU A 4 -20.86 -9.74 6.20
C GLU A 4 -20.69 -8.32 5.64
N TRP A 5 -21.69 -7.83 4.89
CA TRP A 5 -21.68 -6.51 4.25
C TRP A 5 -21.77 -5.35 5.25
N ARG A 6 -22.12 -5.62 6.50
CA ARG A 6 -22.38 -4.58 7.52
C ARG A 6 -21.27 -4.42 8.55
N HIS A 7 -20.17 -5.19 8.46
CA HIS A 7 -19.07 -5.05 9.42
C HIS A 7 -18.00 -4.07 8.89
N PRO A 8 -17.87 -2.85 9.46
CA PRO A 8 -16.98 -1.80 8.96
C PRO A 8 -15.49 -2.22 8.92
N VAL A 9 -15.11 -3.26 9.66
CA VAL A 9 -13.75 -3.83 9.66
C VAL A 9 -13.49 -4.78 8.48
N ARG A 10 -14.50 -5.53 7.98
CA ARG A 10 -14.32 -6.48 6.86
C ARG A 10 -14.32 -5.79 5.49
N ILE A 11 -14.94 -4.62 5.38
CA ILE A 11 -14.91 -3.77 4.18
C ILE A 11 -13.47 -3.32 3.84
N ALA A 12 -12.61 -3.16 4.85
CA ALA A 12 -11.19 -2.80 4.67
C ALA A 12 -10.35 -3.87 3.95
N PHE A 13 -10.77 -5.14 4.03
CA PHE A 13 -10.02 -6.26 3.46
C PHE A 13 -10.45 -6.63 2.04
N PHE A 14 -11.64 -6.18 1.61
CA PHE A 14 -12.15 -6.44 0.26
C PHE A 14 -11.22 -5.90 -0.85
N PRO A 15 -10.62 -4.70 -0.71
CA PRO A 15 -9.64 -4.17 -1.67
C PRO A 15 -8.28 -4.88 -1.64
N ALA A 16 -7.98 -5.70 -0.62
CA ALA A 16 -6.72 -6.44 -0.57
C ALA A 16 -6.66 -7.56 -1.61
N ILE A 17 -7.82 -8.12 -2.00
CA ILE A 17 -7.92 -9.18 -3.01
C ILE A 17 -7.40 -8.73 -4.39
N PRO A 18 -7.94 -7.67 -5.03
CA PRO A 18 -7.44 -7.21 -6.32
C PRO A 18 -5.99 -6.76 -6.25
N ILE A 19 -5.57 -6.07 -5.18
CA ILE A 19 -4.17 -5.65 -5.01
C ILE A 19 -3.23 -6.85 -4.95
N SER A 20 -3.59 -7.90 -4.22
CA SER A 20 -2.79 -9.12 -4.13
C SER A 20 -2.67 -9.82 -5.49
N LEU A 21 -3.75 -9.88 -6.26
CA LEU A 21 -3.74 -10.41 -7.63
C LEU A 21 -2.89 -9.56 -8.57
N LEU A 22 -2.95 -8.23 -8.47
CA LEU A 22 -2.11 -7.32 -9.27
C LEU A 22 -0.63 -7.47 -8.93
N LEU A 23 -0.27 -7.60 -7.65
CA LEU A 23 1.09 -7.85 -7.21
C LEU A 23 1.59 -9.22 -7.68
N LEU A 24 0.73 -10.25 -7.64
CA LEU A 24 1.04 -11.57 -8.18
C LEU A 24 1.29 -11.49 -9.69
N ALA A 25 0.45 -10.77 -10.43
CA ALA A 25 0.67 -10.55 -11.86
C ALA A 25 1.97 -9.79 -12.13
N ALA A 26 2.33 -8.81 -11.30
CA ALA A 26 3.60 -8.09 -11.42
C ALA A 26 4.81 -9.00 -11.20
N ALA A 27 4.73 -9.94 -10.26
CA ALA A 27 5.78 -10.94 -10.04
C ALA A 27 5.88 -11.96 -11.19
N LEU A 28 4.76 -12.32 -11.82
CA LEU A 28 4.71 -13.27 -12.93
C LEU A 28 4.95 -12.64 -14.31
N ALA A 29 5.02 -11.31 -14.40
CA ALA A 29 5.15 -10.60 -15.67
C ALA A 29 6.40 -10.99 -16.48
N GLU A 30 7.49 -11.36 -15.82
CA GLU A 30 8.71 -11.88 -16.48
C GLU A 30 8.66 -13.38 -16.77
N PRO A 31 8.44 -14.27 -15.78
CA PRO A 31 8.54 -15.70 -16.00
C PRO A 31 7.37 -16.29 -16.82
N ALA A 32 6.18 -15.70 -16.74
CA ALA A 32 4.97 -16.23 -17.36
C ALA A 32 4.00 -15.11 -17.78
N PRO A 33 4.32 -14.33 -18.82
CA PRO A 33 3.54 -13.15 -19.22
C PRO A 33 2.09 -13.48 -19.59
N LEU A 34 1.83 -14.66 -20.17
CA LEU A 34 0.45 -15.09 -20.50
C LEU A 34 -0.40 -15.29 -19.24
N ILE A 35 0.17 -15.92 -18.21
CA ILE A 35 -0.49 -16.13 -16.91
C ILE A 35 -0.65 -14.78 -16.20
N ALA A 36 0.38 -13.94 -16.23
CA ALA A 36 0.32 -12.59 -15.67
C ALA A 36 -0.82 -11.78 -16.29
N THR A 37 -0.98 -11.77 -17.61
CA THR A 37 -2.09 -11.09 -18.30
C THR A 37 -3.46 -11.66 -17.90
N ALA A 38 -3.59 -12.99 -17.84
CA ALA A 38 -4.84 -13.65 -17.45
C ALA A 38 -5.27 -13.29 -16.02
N ILE A 39 -4.32 -13.08 -15.11
CA ILE A 39 -4.59 -12.61 -13.73
C ILE A 39 -4.83 -11.09 -13.71
N TRP A 40 -4.03 -10.33 -14.47
CA TRP A 40 -4.01 -8.87 -14.42
C TRP A 40 -5.30 -8.24 -14.96
N LEU A 41 -5.85 -8.74 -16.05
CA LEU A 41 -7.08 -8.20 -16.66
C LEU A 41 -8.28 -8.21 -15.69
N PRO A 42 -8.69 -9.35 -15.10
CA PRO A 42 -9.80 -9.38 -14.15
C PRO A 42 -9.48 -8.60 -12.87
N ALA A 43 -8.23 -8.63 -12.40
CA ALA A 43 -7.82 -7.88 -11.21
C ALA A 43 -7.90 -6.36 -11.43
N THR A 44 -7.51 -5.87 -12.62
CA THR A 44 -7.59 -4.45 -13.00
C THR A 44 -9.04 -4.00 -13.14
N ALA A 45 -9.89 -4.82 -13.78
CA ALA A 45 -11.31 -4.54 -13.87
C ALA A 45 -11.97 -4.45 -12.48
N LEU A 46 -11.70 -5.43 -11.61
CA LEU A 46 -12.21 -5.43 -10.23
C LEU A 46 -11.71 -4.21 -9.44
N GLN A 47 -10.42 -3.86 -9.58
CA GLN A 47 -9.83 -2.68 -8.95
C GLN A 47 -10.51 -1.39 -9.41
N GLY A 48 -10.77 -1.25 -10.72
CA GLY A 48 -11.47 -0.10 -11.27
C GLY A 48 -12.91 0.02 -10.76
N VAL A 49 -13.66 -1.09 -10.75
CA VAL A 49 -15.03 -1.12 -10.19
C VAL A 49 -15.04 -0.73 -8.72
N LEU A 50 -14.11 -1.25 -7.92
CA LEU A 50 -14.00 -0.90 -6.52
C LEU A 50 -13.63 0.57 -6.32
N ALA A 51 -12.67 1.10 -7.07
CA ALA A 51 -12.30 2.51 -7.01
C ALA A 51 -13.51 3.42 -7.34
N LEU A 52 -14.22 3.14 -8.43
CA LEU A 52 -15.41 3.91 -8.81
C LEU A 52 -16.54 3.79 -7.79
N SER A 53 -16.77 2.61 -7.22
CA SER A 53 -17.79 2.40 -6.19
C SER A 53 -17.53 3.24 -4.94
N VAL A 54 -16.27 3.38 -4.54
CA VAL A 54 -15.84 4.17 -3.38
C VAL A 54 -16.03 5.66 -3.66
N VAL A 55 -15.61 6.13 -4.83
CA VAL A 55 -15.80 7.53 -5.25
C VAL A 55 -17.29 7.86 -5.34
N SER A 56 -18.08 6.95 -5.88
CA SER A 56 -19.53 7.10 -5.98
C SER A 56 -20.20 7.14 -4.60
N ALA A 57 -19.69 6.35 -3.65
CA ALA A 57 -20.13 6.40 -2.26
C ALA A 57 -19.76 7.72 -1.57
N TRP A 58 -18.65 8.36 -1.94
CA TRP A 58 -18.27 9.69 -1.44
C TRP A 58 -19.18 10.80 -1.96
N ILE A 59 -19.57 10.75 -3.23
CA ILE A 59 -20.38 11.79 -3.90
C ILE A 59 -21.89 11.56 -3.69
N GLY A 60 -22.31 10.31 -3.48
CA GLY A 60 -23.70 9.93 -3.29
C GLY A 60 -24.27 10.43 -1.96
N HIS A 61 -25.36 11.20 -2.03
CA HIS A 61 -26.05 11.88 -0.92
C HIS A 61 -26.76 10.96 0.10
N ARG A 62 -26.19 9.81 0.47
CA ARG A 62 -26.69 9.15 1.69
C ARG A 62 -26.23 9.98 2.88
N PRO A 63 -27.11 10.31 3.85
CA PRO A 63 -26.71 11.08 5.02
C PRO A 63 -25.57 10.31 5.67
N PHE A 64 -24.35 10.86 5.58
CA PHE A 64 -23.14 10.34 6.20
C PHE A 64 -23.37 10.38 7.72
N GLN A 65 -24.12 9.41 8.25
CA GLN A 65 -24.25 9.17 9.67
C GLN A 65 -22.88 8.71 10.17
N HIS A 66 -22.07 9.68 10.60
CA HIS A 66 -20.97 9.55 11.55
C HIS A 66 -20.02 8.34 11.37
N GLN A 67 -19.83 7.84 10.14
CA GLN A 67 -18.78 6.86 9.90
C GLN A 67 -17.46 7.60 9.88
N THR A 68 -16.74 7.52 10.99
CA THR A 68 -15.33 7.92 11.11
C THR A 68 -14.59 7.50 9.85
N LEU A 69 -13.98 8.45 9.14
CA LEU A 69 -13.00 8.17 8.08
C LEU A 69 -12.01 7.14 8.62
N THR A 70 -12.12 5.88 8.21
CA THR A 70 -11.17 4.86 8.63
C THR A 70 -10.05 4.77 7.59
N PRO A 71 -8.80 4.53 8.02
CA PRO A 71 -7.66 4.32 7.12
C PRO A 71 -7.88 3.24 6.06
N ALA A 72 -8.86 2.34 6.27
CA ALA A 72 -9.32 1.34 5.32
C ALA A 72 -9.76 1.91 3.96
N TRP A 73 -10.33 3.12 3.94
CA TRP A 73 -10.80 3.77 2.71
C TRP A 73 -9.66 4.20 1.78
N PHE A 74 -8.42 4.19 2.26
CA PHE A 74 -7.23 4.50 1.46
C PHE A 74 -6.87 3.39 0.48
N ILE A 75 -7.18 2.15 0.83
CA ILE A 75 -6.68 0.97 0.13
C ILE A 75 -7.21 0.88 -1.31
N PRO A 76 -8.52 1.01 -1.60
CA PRO A 76 -9.01 0.95 -2.98
C PRO A 76 -8.61 2.18 -3.80
N ALA A 77 -8.61 3.38 -3.20
CA ALA A 77 -8.33 4.61 -3.94
C ALA A 77 -6.84 4.72 -4.34
N VAL A 78 -5.94 4.36 -3.44
CA VAL A 78 -4.49 4.36 -3.69
C VAL A 78 -4.03 3.08 -4.40
N GLY A 79 -4.75 1.96 -4.24
CA GLY A 79 -4.45 0.69 -4.90
C GLY A 79 -4.35 0.79 -6.43
N ASN A 80 -4.95 1.82 -7.03
CA ASN A 80 -4.83 2.10 -8.46
C ASN A 80 -3.39 2.32 -8.92
N VAL A 81 -2.49 2.83 -8.07
CA VAL A 81 -1.06 2.99 -8.44
C VAL A 81 -0.31 1.65 -8.58
N VAL A 82 -0.93 0.53 -8.20
CA VAL A 82 -0.35 -0.83 -8.33
C VAL A 82 -0.56 -1.38 -9.74
N VAL A 83 -1.62 -0.98 -10.44
CA VAL A 83 -1.99 -1.48 -11.77
C VAL A 83 -0.85 -1.37 -12.80
N PRO A 84 -0.12 -0.23 -12.89
CA PRO A 84 0.99 -0.07 -13.84
C PRO A 84 2.18 -1.00 -13.62
N LEU A 85 2.34 -1.57 -12.42
CA LEU A 85 3.51 -2.40 -12.09
C LEU A 85 3.66 -3.60 -13.03
N ALA A 86 2.55 -4.21 -13.41
CA ALA A 86 2.49 -5.25 -14.44
C ALA A 86 1.99 -4.69 -15.77
N GLY A 87 0.97 -3.83 -15.76
CA GLY A 87 0.27 -3.37 -16.96
C GLY A 87 1.19 -2.72 -18.00
N ALA A 88 2.15 -1.90 -17.55
CA ALA A 88 3.11 -1.26 -18.44
C ALA A 88 3.97 -2.28 -19.20
N ARG A 89 4.37 -3.38 -18.54
CA ARG A 89 5.19 -4.44 -19.15
C ARG A 89 4.38 -5.40 -20.01
N LEU A 90 3.10 -5.59 -19.69
CA LEU A 90 2.18 -6.44 -20.44
C LEU A 90 1.64 -5.76 -21.71
N GLY A 91 2.03 -4.50 -21.98
CA GLY A 91 1.65 -3.74 -23.17
C GLY A 91 0.41 -2.85 -22.99
N TYR A 92 -0.19 -2.81 -21.79
CA TYR A 92 -1.37 -1.99 -21.49
C TYR A 92 -0.99 -0.61 -20.95
N MET A 93 -0.26 0.17 -21.77
CA MET A 93 0.31 1.47 -21.36
C MET A 93 -0.78 2.51 -21.02
N GLU A 94 -1.74 2.73 -21.93
CA GLU A 94 -2.81 3.72 -21.73
C GLU A 94 -3.67 3.44 -20.50
N LEU A 95 -4.02 2.17 -20.30
CA LEU A 95 -4.78 1.75 -19.13
C LEU A 95 -3.96 1.95 -17.85
N SER A 96 -2.65 1.70 -17.91
CA SER A 96 -1.76 1.95 -16.78
C SER A 96 -1.68 3.44 -16.44
N TRP A 97 -1.60 4.35 -17.42
CA TRP A 97 -1.64 5.79 -17.18
C TRP A 97 -2.96 6.27 -16.56
N LEU A 98 -4.09 5.71 -17.00
CA LEU A 98 -5.41 6.02 -16.42
C LEU A 98 -5.45 5.68 -14.92
N PHE A 99 -5.02 4.48 -14.55
CA PHE A 99 -5.02 4.06 -13.14
C PHE A 99 -3.95 4.78 -12.32
N PHE A 100 -2.79 5.04 -12.90
CA PHE A 100 -1.71 5.80 -12.26
C PHE A 100 -2.16 7.22 -11.90
N SER A 101 -2.73 7.94 -12.87
CA SER A 101 -3.22 9.31 -12.67
C SER A 101 -4.35 9.38 -11.64
N GLY A 102 -5.35 8.49 -11.75
CA GLY A 102 -6.42 8.40 -10.75
C GLY A 102 -5.88 8.10 -9.35
N GLY A 103 -4.97 7.13 -9.22
CA GLY A 103 -4.34 6.78 -7.95
C GLY A 103 -3.54 7.92 -7.31
N LEU A 104 -2.79 8.68 -8.11
CA LEU A 104 -2.04 9.85 -7.62
C LEU A 104 -2.95 11.00 -7.17
N ILE A 105 -4.00 11.31 -7.94
CA ILE A 105 -4.97 12.36 -7.57
C ILE A 105 -5.62 12.01 -6.23
N PHE A 106 -6.13 10.78 -6.10
CA PHE A 106 -6.74 10.34 -4.85
C PHE A 106 -5.75 10.27 -3.70
N TRP A 107 -4.50 9.89 -3.96
CA TRP A 107 -3.46 9.92 -2.94
C TRP A 107 -3.26 11.34 -2.38
N ILE A 108 -3.17 12.38 -3.23
CA ILE A 108 -3.00 13.76 -2.77
C ILE A 108 -4.20 14.23 -1.95
N VAL A 109 -5.42 13.98 -2.43
CA VAL A 109 -6.66 14.33 -1.71
C VAL A 109 -6.73 13.62 -0.36
N LEU A 110 -6.40 12.34 -0.32
CA LEU A 110 -6.43 11.58 0.91
C LEU A 110 -5.30 11.99 1.87
N LEU A 111 -4.12 12.28 1.36
CA LEU A 111 -2.98 12.77 2.12
C LEU A 111 -3.35 14.05 2.88
N THR A 112 -3.98 15.03 2.22
CA THR A 112 -4.39 16.27 2.88
C THR A 112 -5.40 16.02 4.01
N LEU A 113 -6.35 15.10 3.80
CA LEU A 113 -7.31 14.70 4.84
C LEU A 113 -6.65 14.01 6.04
N VAL A 114 -5.66 13.12 5.81
CA VAL A 114 -4.90 12.51 6.92
C VAL A 114 -4.11 13.56 7.67
N MET A 115 -3.39 14.43 6.95
CA MET A 115 -2.58 15.47 7.58
C MET A 115 -3.45 16.40 8.43
N ASN A 116 -4.61 16.81 7.91
CA ASN A 116 -5.58 17.61 8.65
C ASN A 116 -6.04 16.90 9.94
N ARG A 117 -6.34 15.60 9.86
CA ARG A 117 -6.76 14.84 11.03
C ARG A 117 -5.64 14.66 12.05
N LEU A 118 -4.43 14.32 11.61
CA LEU A 118 -3.28 14.11 12.50
C LEU A 118 -2.83 15.39 13.20
N MET A 119 -3.02 16.56 12.58
CA MET A 119 -2.60 17.85 13.11
C MET A 119 -3.66 18.50 14.01
N PHE A 120 -4.94 18.40 13.66
CA PHE A 120 -6.01 19.22 14.28
C PHE A 120 -7.06 18.43 15.06
N HIS A 121 -7.04 17.10 15.04
CA HIS A 121 -8.02 16.28 15.74
C HIS A 121 -7.34 15.43 16.82
N ASP A 122 -8.13 15.00 17.80
CA ASP A 122 -7.63 14.19 18.92
C ASP A 122 -6.81 12.99 18.41
N PRO A 123 -5.69 12.68 19.08
CA PRO A 123 -4.87 11.54 18.73
C PRO A 123 -5.75 10.30 18.71
N LEU A 124 -5.77 9.62 17.56
CA LEU A 124 -6.51 8.38 17.39
C LEU A 124 -6.17 7.43 18.54
N PRO A 125 -7.16 6.82 19.23
CA PRO A 125 -6.92 5.94 20.36
C PRO A 125 -5.90 4.87 19.94
N GLY A 126 -4.93 4.58 20.84
CA GLY A 126 -3.59 4.02 20.59
C GLY A 126 -3.43 2.69 19.85
N LYS A 127 -4.33 2.32 18.95
CA LYS A 127 -4.33 1.11 18.11
C LYS A 127 -4.13 1.38 16.61
N MET A 128 -3.86 2.62 16.18
CA MET A 128 -3.75 2.97 14.75
C MET A 128 -2.38 3.47 14.27
N VAL A 129 -1.27 3.00 14.87
CA VAL A 129 0.08 3.20 14.28
C VAL A 129 0.21 2.63 12.84
N PRO A 130 -0.49 1.55 12.44
CA PRO A 130 -0.54 1.13 11.04
C PRO A 130 -0.98 2.21 10.05
N THR A 131 -1.64 3.27 10.50
CA THR A 131 -2.09 4.39 9.64
C THR A 131 -0.93 5.26 9.16
N LEU A 132 0.14 5.41 9.94
CA LEU A 132 1.30 6.21 9.53
C LEU A 132 2.11 5.51 8.43
N MET A 133 2.15 4.18 8.48
CA MET A 133 2.75 3.34 7.44
C MET A 133 2.06 3.48 6.08
N ILE A 134 0.77 3.80 6.07
CA ILE A 134 0.02 4.09 4.84
C ILE A 134 0.53 5.39 4.17
N LEU A 135 1.27 6.26 4.85
CA LEU A 135 1.86 7.45 4.22
C LEU A 135 3.10 7.13 3.37
N VAL A 136 3.85 6.08 3.74
CA VAL A 136 5.10 5.69 3.07
C VAL A 136 4.83 4.91 1.78
N ALA A 137 3.83 4.03 1.80
CA ALA A 137 3.57 3.12 0.70
C ALA A 137 3.15 3.81 -0.62
N PRO A 138 2.20 4.77 -0.66
CA PRO A 138 1.75 5.39 -1.90
C PRO A 138 2.88 6.03 -2.72
N PRO A 139 3.74 6.92 -2.18
CA PRO A 139 4.81 7.52 -2.97
C PRO A 139 5.86 6.49 -3.41
N ALA A 140 6.15 5.46 -2.60
CA ALA A 140 7.09 4.40 -2.98
C ALA A 140 6.56 3.51 -4.12
N VAL A 141 5.29 3.10 -4.06
CA VAL A 141 4.63 2.33 -5.12
C VAL A 141 4.46 3.19 -6.37
N ALA A 142 4.06 4.45 -6.22
CA ALA A 142 3.94 5.38 -7.33
C ALA A 142 5.27 5.60 -8.03
N PHE A 143 6.39 5.73 -7.31
CA PHE A 143 7.71 5.78 -7.93
C PHE A 143 8.02 4.52 -8.75
N THR A 144 7.73 3.35 -8.19
CA THR A 144 7.97 2.08 -8.88
C THR A 144 7.12 1.97 -10.14
N ALA A 145 5.85 2.35 -10.07
CA ALA A 145 4.94 2.42 -11.21
C ALA A 145 5.42 3.44 -12.26
N TRP A 146 5.87 4.62 -11.83
CA TRP A 146 6.44 5.64 -12.70
C TRP A 146 7.64 5.11 -13.48
N LEU A 147 8.56 4.42 -12.82
CA LEU A 147 9.73 3.83 -13.47
C LEU A 147 9.32 2.77 -14.52
N ARG A 148 8.22 2.03 -14.28
CA ARG A 148 7.67 1.09 -15.27
C ARG A 148 7.00 1.77 -16.46
N LEU A 149 6.34 2.91 -16.24
CA LEU A 149 5.63 3.66 -17.27
C LEU A 149 6.59 4.43 -18.19
N THR A 150 7.62 5.04 -17.60
CA THR A 150 8.51 6.00 -18.30
C THR A 150 9.89 5.43 -18.61
N GLY A 151 10.30 4.35 -17.95
CA GLY A 151 11.62 3.74 -18.12
C GLY A 151 12.75 4.48 -17.40
N GLU A 152 12.53 5.71 -16.94
CA GLU A 152 13.53 6.51 -16.24
C GLU A 152 12.94 7.25 -15.02
N PRO A 153 13.75 7.57 -13.98
CA PRO A 153 13.25 8.28 -12.81
C PRO A 153 12.75 9.69 -13.13
N GLY A 154 13.53 10.47 -13.90
CA GLY A 154 13.28 11.90 -14.10
C GLY A 154 13.15 12.70 -12.79
N HIS A 155 12.75 13.98 -12.90
CA HIS A 155 12.52 14.82 -11.71
C HIS A 155 11.29 14.39 -10.92
N PHE A 156 10.23 13.95 -11.61
CA PHE A 156 8.99 13.54 -10.96
C PHE A 156 9.16 12.23 -10.17
N GLY A 157 9.84 11.22 -10.73
CA GLY A 157 10.17 10.02 -9.98
C GLY A 157 11.08 10.31 -8.79
N HIS A 158 12.06 11.21 -8.93
CA HIS A 158 12.89 11.64 -7.80
C HIS A 158 12.05 12.30 -6.68
N PHE A 159 11.06 13.13 -7.04
CA PHE A 159 10.13 13.72 -6.09
C PHE A 159 9.32 12.64 -5.32
N LEU A 160 8.80 11.63 -6.02
CA LEU A 160 8.06 10.52 -5.41
C LEU A 160 8.93 9.72 -4.44
N LEU A 161 10.14 9.34 -4.85
CA LEU A 161 11.06 8.60 -4.00
C LEU A 161 11.50 9.41 -2.77
N SER A 162 11.84 10.69 -2.96
CA SER A 162 12.22 11.58 -1.88
C SER A 162 11.09 11.76 -0.87
N SER A 163 9.85 11.91 -1.35
CA SER A 163 8.66 11.97 -0.50
C SER A 163 8.50 10.69 0.32
N ALA A 164 8.72 9.52 -0.29
CA ALA A 164 8.67 8.24 0.41
C ALA A 164 9.73 8.14 1.52
N TYR A 165 10.96 8.60 1.29
CA TYR A 165 12.00 8.67 2.33
C TYR A 165 11.65 9.64 3.45
N VAL A 166 11.13 10.82 3.14
CA VAL A 166 10.70 11.78 4.16
C VAL A 166 9.61 11.18 5.04
N PHE A 167 8.58 10.56 4.45
CA PHE A 167 7.56 9.88 5.24
C PHE A 167 8.14 8.70 6.04
N ALA A 168 9.07 7.93 5.48
CA ALA A 168 9.71 6.84 6.22
C ALA A 168 10.48 7.35 7.45
N LEU A 169 11.20 8.47 7.32
CA LEU A 169 11.87 9.14 8.43
C LEU A 169 10.88 9.65 9.48
N VAL A 170 9.77 10.26 9.04
CA VAL A 170 8.68 10.68 9.95
C VAL A 170 8.18 9.50 10.76
N VAL A 171 7.97 8.33 10.14
CA VAL A 171 7.54 7.16 10.90
C VAL A 171 8.65 6.58 11.77
N ALA A 172 9.92 6.64 11.34
CA ALA A 172 11.05 6.24 12.16
C ALA A 172 11.14 7.03 13.47
N THR A 173 10.82 8.34 13.47
CA THR A 173 10.75 9.12 14.72
C THR A 173 9.70 8.60 15.71
N GLN A 174 8.68 7.90 15.23
CA GLN A 174 7.60 7.34 16.03
C GLN A 174 7.80 5.85 16.35
N ALA A 175 8.89 5.23 15.89
CA ALA A 175 9.17 3.80 16.08
C ALA A 175 9.29 3.39 17.56
N GLY A 176 9.73 4.30 18.43
CA GLY A 176 9.79 4.05 19.87
C GLY A 176 8.41 3.76 20.50
N ARG A 177 7.34 4.42 20.02
CA ARG A 177 5.97 4.15 20.47
C ARG A 177 5.47 2.80 19.98
N LEU A 178 5.94 2.35 18.82
CA LEU A 178 5.55 1.08 18.21
C LEU A 178 6.12 -0.13 18.98
N ARG A 179 7.32 -0.01 19.54
CA ARG A 179 7.98 -1.10 20.30
C ARG A 179 7.23 -1.50 21.57
N ASN A 180 6.50 -0.57 22.18
CA ASN A 180 5.79 -0.78 23.44
C ASN A 180 4.35 -1.29 23.26
N MET A 181 3.88 -1.49 22.02
CA MET A 181 2.52 -1.95 21.76
C MET A 181 2.43 -3.49 21.78
N PRO A 182 1.31 -4.04 22.28
CA PRO A 182 1.06 -5.47 22.21
C PRO A 182 1.01 -5.92 20.74
N PHE A 183 1.45 -7.15 20.49
CA PHE A 183 1.39 -7.73 19.15
C PHE A 183 -0.07 -7.82 18.69
N ALA A 184 -0.32 -7.33 17.48
CA ALA A 184 -1.61 -7.45 16.80
C ALA A 184 -1.37 -7.90 15.36
N LEU A 185 -2.33 -8.60 14.76
CA LEU A 185 -2.22 -9.06 13.38
C LEU A 185 -2.03 -7.88 12.39
N SER A 186 -2.48 -6.68 12.76
CA SER A 186 -2.26 -5.45 12.01
C SER A 186 -0.78 -5.05 11.83
N TRP A 187 0.15 -5.66 12.58
CA TRP A 187 1.59 -5.46 12.37
C TRP A 187 2.07 -5.95 11.00
N TRP A 188 1.35 -6.85 10.33
CA TRP A 188 1.62 -7.22 8.94
C TRP A 188 1.53 -6.02 7.98
N ALA A 189 0.79 -4.97 8.32
CA ALA A 189 0.73 -3.74 7.53
C ALA A 189 2.07 -2.98 7.49
N LEU A 190 3.04 -3.31 8.35
CA LEU A 190 4.40 -2.74 8.32
C LEU A 190 5.25 -3.32 7.18
N SER A 191 5.00 -4.55 6.75
CA SER A 191 5.86 -5.22 5.77
C SER A 191 5.71 -4.61 4.37
N PHE A 192 4.48 -4.27 3.98
CA PHE A 192 4.20 -3.75 2.63
C PHE A 192 4.90 -2.40 2.33
N PRO A 193 4.80 -1.35 3.17
CA PRO A 193 5.51 -0.10 2.95
C PRO A 193 7.03 -0.26 2.95
N LEU A 194 7.58 -1.11 3.83
CA LEU A 194 9.01 -1.41 3.85
C LEU A 194 9.47 -2.09 2.56
N ALA A 195 8.70 -3.06 2.08
CA ALA A 195 8.97 -3.74 0.81
C ALA A 195 8.89 -2.78 -0.37
N ALA A 196 7.83 -1.96 -0.44
CA ALA A 196 7.66 -0.95 -1.48
C ALA A 196 8.83 0.05 -1.49
N LEU A 197 9.26 0.53 -0.33
CA LEU A 197 10.38 1.47 -0.22
C LEU A 197 11.72 0.82 -0.62
N ALA A 198 11.94 -0.44 -0.24
CA ALA A 198 13.14 -1.18 -0.65
C ALA A 198 13.16 -1.38 -2.18
N ILE A 199 12.04 -1.80 -2.78
CA ILE A 199 11.90 -1.95 -4.24
C ILE A 199 12.15 -0.61 -4.95
N ALA A 200 11.55 0.47 -4.46
CA ALA A 200 11.75 1.82 -4.99
C ALA A 200 13.22 2.25 -4.92
N SER A 201 13.88 2.01 -3.78
CA SER A 201 15.29 2.33 -3.58
C SER A 201 16.19 1.58 -4.57
N PHE A 202 15.95 0.27 -4.75
CA PHE A 202 16.69 -0.53 -5.73
C PHE A 202 16.38 -0.13 -7.18
N GLY A 203 15.12 0.20 -7.49
CA GLY A 203 14.72 0.69 -8.81
C GLY A 203 15.47 1.96 -9.20
N TYR A 204 15.55 2.93 -8.27
CA TYR A 204 16.32 4.14 -8.48
C TYR A 204 17.83 3.85 -8.57
N ALA A 205 18.37 3.03 -7.66
CA ALA A 205 19.77 2.64 -7.69
C ALA A 205 20.19 1.99 -9.01
N GLY A 206 19.34 1.12 -9.57
CA GLY A 206 19.57 0.47 -10.86
C GLY A 206 19.48 1.46 -12.03
N ALA A 207 18.53 2.39 -12.00
CA ALA A 207 18.33 3.34 -13.08
C ALA A 207 19.44 4.41 -13.19
N VAL A 208 20.02 4.85 -12.06
CA VAL A 208 21.07 5.90 -12.05
C VAL A 208 22.43 5.41 -11.54
N ALA A 209 22.62 4.08 -11.40
CA ALA A 209 23.82 3.46 -10.85
C ALA A 209 24.27 4.03 -9.47
N SER A 210 23.32 4.40 -8.61
CA SER A 210 23.63 5.04 -7.32
C SER A 210 23.93 4.01 -6.22
N LEU A 211 25.17 4.01 -5.72
CA LEU A 211 25.59 3.15 -4.60
C LEU A 211 24.84 3.47 -3.31
N ALA A 212 24.60 4.75 -3.02
CA ALA A 212 23.88 5.19 -1.81
C ALA A 212 22.47 4.58 -1.75
N HIS A 213 21.72 4.66 -2.85
CA HIS A 213 20.37 4.09 -2.95
C HIS A 213 20.39 2.56 -2.88
N LYS A 214 21.44 1.91 -3.39
CA LYS A 214 21.63 0.46 -3.27
C LYS A 214 21.84 0.04 -1.80
N VAL A 215 22.65 0.79 -1.05
CA VAL A 215 22.88 0.54 0.39
C VAL A 215 21.61 0.78 1.20
N ILE A 216 20.87 1.86 0.91
CA ILE A 216 19.58 2.14 1.54
C ILE A 216 18.60 0.99 1.27
N GLY A 217 18.46 0.57 0.00
CA GLY A 217 17.61 -0.56 -0.38
C GLY A 217 17.99 -1.86 0.33
N ALA A 218 19.29 -2.16 0.45
CA ALA A 218 19.79 -3.34 1.16
C ALA A 218 19.49 -3.28 2.67
N GLY A 219 19.67 -2.12 3.30
CA GLY A 219 19.33 -1.92 4.71
C GLY A 219 17.83 -2.07 4.98
N LEU A 220 16.99 -1.51 4.09
CA LEU A 220 15.53 -1.66 4.17
C LEU A 220 15.09 -3.11 3.96
N LEU A 221 15.73 -3.83 3.03
CA LEU A 221 15.47 -5.25 2.81
C LEU A 221 15.86 -6.09 4.03
N ALA A 222 17.03 -5.86 4.62
CA ALA A 222 17.44 -6.54 5.84
C ALA A 222 16.46 -6.28 7.00
N LEU A 223 16.03 -5.03 7.16
CA LEU A 223 15.00 -4.67 8.14
C LEU A 223 13.67 -5.38 7.87
N LEU A 224 13.21 -5.41 6.61
CA LEU A 224 12.01 -6.13 6.20
C LEU A 224 12.13 -7.62 6.54
N THR A 225 13.24 -8.26 6.23
CA THR A 225 13.48 -9.67 6.53
C THR A 225 13.41 -9.93 8.04
N MET A 226 14.05 -9.09 8.85
CA MET A 226 13.96 -9.18 10.31
C MET A 226 12.51 -9.03 10.82
N VAL A 227 11.77 -8.06 10.29
CA VAL A 227 10.36 -7.84 10.64
C VAL A 227 9.53 -9.07 10.26
N VAL A 228 9.65 -9.59 9.05
CA VAL A 228 8.92 -10.77 8.58
C VAL A 228 9.24 -12.00 9.42
N ILE A 229 10.51 -12.27 9.72
CA ILE A 229 10.91 -13.39 10.59
C ILE A 229 10.27 -13.24 11.98
N GLY A 230 10.33 -12.03 12.56
CA GLY A 230 9.70 -11.75 13.86
C GLY A 230 8.18 -11.94 13.85
N LEU A 231 7.51 -11.50 12.77
CA LEU A 231 6.07 -11.68 12.57
C LEU A 231 5.71 -13.16 12.41
N VAL A 232 6.46 -13.92 11.61
CA VAL A 232 6.24 -15.35 11.41
C VAL A 232 6.42 -16.10 12.72
N TRP A 233 7.47 -15.80 13.50
CA TRP A 233 7.69 -16.45 14.79
C TRP A 233 6.57 -16.12 15.79
N ARG A 234 6.17 -14.86 15.91
CA ARG A 234 5.05 -14.46 16.79
C ARG A 234 3.72 -15.05 16.34
N THR A 235 3.47 -15.12 15.03
CA THR A 235 2.26 -15.74 14.47
C THR A 235 2.27 -17.24 14.75
N ALA A 236 3.38 -17.94 14.51
CA ALA A 236 3.51 -19.37 14.82
C ALA A 236 3.35 -19.66 16.33
N GLY A 237 3.87 -18.78 17.19
CA GLY A 237 3.63 -18.84 18.64
C GLY A 237 2.16 -18.68 19.01
N ALA A 238 1.48 -17.70 18.40
CA ALA A 238 0.05 -17.44 18.61
C ALA A 238 -0.86 -18.56 18.06
N ILE A 239 -0.46 -19.23 16.96
CA ILE A 239 -1.13 -20.43 16.45
C ILE A 239 -0.98 -21.56 17.47
N ARG A 240 0.22 -21.77 18.01
CA ARG A 240 0.48 -22.80 19.03
C ARG A 240 -0.26 -22.54 20.34
N SER A 241 -0.54 -21.29 20.69
CA SER A 241 -1.36 -20.94 21.87
C SER A 241 -2.87 -20.92 21.61
N GLY A 242 -3.34 -21.22 20.39
CA GLY A 242 -4.77 -21.30 20.06
C GLY A 242 -5.52 -19.96 20.00
N THR A 243 -4.81 -18.83 19.97
CA THR A 243 -5.40 -17.49 20.13
C THR A 243 -5.77 -16.79 18.81
N ILE A 244 -5.55 -17.42 17.64
CA ILE A 244 -5.75 -16.77 16.32
C ILE A 244 -7.20 -16.86 15.80
N CYS A 245 -8.02 -17.77 16.34
CA CYS A 245 -9.40 -17.98 15.90
C CYS A 245 -10.41 -17.91 17.06
N VAL A 246 -10.18 -17.04 18.04
CA VAL A 246 -11.20 -16.78 19.06
C VAL A 246 -12.17 -15.76 18.48
N PRO A 247 -13.45 -16.11 18.26
CA PRO A 247 -14.44 -15.12 17.87
C PRO A 247 -14.57 -14.08 18.99
N GLU A 248 -14.51 -12.79 18.63
CA GLU A 248 -15.03 -11.72 19.50
C GLU A 248 -16.55 -11.84 19.62
#